data_AF-E1RJ24-F1
#
_entry.id   AF-E1RJ24-F1
#
_cell.length_a   1.000
_cell.length_b   1.000
_cell.length_c   1.000
_cell.angle_alpha   90.00
_cell.angle_beta   90.00
_cell.angle_gamma   90.00
#
_symmetry.space_group_name_H-M   'P 1'
#
loop_
_entity.id
_entity.type
_entity.pdbx_description
1 polymer ?
#
loop_
_entity_poly.entity_id
_entity_poly.type
_entity_poly.pdbx_seq_one_letter_code
_entity_poly.pdbx_strand_id
1 'polypeptide(L)'
;MTATLPKIYVFSSVPGQGKTKMILELYNHFSSKGYKVACLQANKGQNDFKSYIKKNIYHYSIPLEAAASKAEFERWVPAGFDIYLMEITLGKSPADIAYLQLFENVNEVISSEHLGSWDDYILKYYENNWIPEDGKGECRPSDFRDYFLDRNVQRVVIGAMEKLGSPFLDSGGYVHNTGALVYDEIDPKYTFPVSDKRLITVGAFPDEYWDIFPHMRWYSSQYAKFMMRYRKESYDIAVIGDSLQDKLKFRDRPESHPVICYQPGVYEDVVRKDPDLRVDTDFDSFIGNLNNIIRNKGTKDADDSLSGYNRKFTTFRPIPDREPVWRDGNILFCNGWILPQYLIGEGLLEVE
;
A
#
# COMPACT_ATOMS: atom_id res chain seq x y z
N MET A 1 33.88 10.73 -6.89
CA MET A 1 33.08 10.46 -5.69
C MET A 1 32.02 9.46 -6.12
N THR A 2 32.03 8.25 -5.58
CA THR A 2 30.93 7.29 -5.80
C THR A 2 29.70 7.86 -5.11
N ALA A 3 28.62 8.09 -5.86
CA ALA A 3 27.36 8.52 -5.25
C ALA A 3 26.92 7.45 -4.25
N THR A 4 26.71 7.83 -3.00
CA THR A 4 26.09 6.95 -2.00
C THR A 4 24.67 6.64 -2.43
N LEU A 5 24.32 5.36 -2.49
CA LEU A 5 22.98 4.92 -2.83
C LEU A 5 21.97 5.36 -1.75
N PRO A 6 20.72 5.65 -2.13
CA PRO A 6 19.64 5.88 -1.17
C PRO A 6 19.43 4.71 -0.20
N LYS A 7 18.99 5.03 1.01
CA LYS A 7 18.71 4.05 2.06
C LYS A 7 17.23 3.69 2.06
N ILE A 8 16.91 2.42 2.26
CA ILE A 8 15.55 1.95 2.53
C ILE A 8 15.46 1.33 3.92
N TYR A 9 14.61 1.90 4.75
CA TYR A 9 14.26 1.37 6.07
C TYR A 9 12.93 0.63 5.94
N VAL A 10 12.96 -0.69 6.09
CA VAL A 10 11.76 -1.54 6.02
C VAL A 10 11.18 -1.69 7.41
N PHE A 11 9.89 -1.39 7.56
CA PHE A 11 9.13 -1.53 8.80
C PHE A 11 8.03 -2.56 8.61
N SER A 12 8.09 -3.64 9.38
CA SER A 12 7.13 -4.74 9.28
C SER A 12 6.48 -5.05 10.63
N SER A 13 5.19 -5.40 10.58
CA SER A 13 4.41 -5.85 11.72
C SER A 13 2.98 -6.22 11.26
N VAL A 14 2.24 -6.91 12.11
CA VAL A 14 0.79 -7.07 11.95
C VAL A 14 0.05 -5.71 12.12
N PRO A 15 -1.23 -5.59 11.75
CA PRO A 15 -1.99 -4.35 11.93
C PRO A 15 -2.08 -3.90 13.39
N GLY A 16 -2.26 -2.59 13.60
CA GLY A 16 -2.52 -2.01 14.92
C GLY A 16 -1.28 -1.72 15.79
N GLN A 17 -0.06 -2.04 15.32
CA GLN A 17 1.17 -1.86 16.11
C GLN A 17 1.82 -0.47 16.03
N GLY A 18 1.18 0.49 15.35
CA GLY A 18 1.67 1.87 15.27
C GLY A 18 2.71 2.15 14.19
N LYS A 19 2.87 1.27 13.19
CA LYS A 19 3.82 1.43 12.06
C LYS A 19 3.70 2.78 11.35
N THR A 20 2.50 3.14 10.91
CA THR A 20 2.25 4.41 10.23
C THR A 20 2.67 5.60 11.08
N LYS A 21 2.39 5.57 12.40
CA LYS A 21 2.84 6.64 13.31
C LYS A 21 4.37 6.74 13.34
N MET A 22 5.07 5.60 13.48
CA MET A 22 6.54 5.56 13.45
C MET A 22 7.12 6.13 12.16
N ILE A 23 6.57 5.72 11.02
CA ILE A 23 7.01 6.18 9.70
C ILE A 23 6.82 7.69 9.56
N LEU A 24 5.68 8.23 9.99
CA LEU A 24 5.41 9.66 9.93
C LEU A 24 6.38 10.47 10.79
N GLU A 25 6.74 9.98 11.98
CA GLU A 25 7.72 10.68 12.83
C GLU A 25 9.16 10.52 12.35
N LEU A 26 9.50 9.38 11.73
CA LEU A 26 10.79 9.21 11.05
C LEU A 26 10.90 10.10 9.81
N TYR A 27 9.83 10.26 9.04
CA TYR A 27 9.77 11.19 7.94
C TYR A 27 10.11 12.61 8.42
N ASN A 28 9.45 13.07 9.49
CA ASN A 28 9.74 14.37 10.10
C ASN A 28 11.19 14.46 10.58
N HIS A 29 11.67 13.42 11.27
CA HIS A 29 13.04 13.36 11.80
C HIS A 29 14.09 13.51 10.70
N PHE A 30 13.99 12.72 9.63
CA PHE A 30 14.96 12.76 8.53
C PHE A 30 14.80 14.03 7.69
N SER A 31 13.58 14.46 7.39
CA SER A 31 13.33 15.71 6.67
C SER A 31 13.90 16.93 7.40
N SER A 32 13.78 16.97 8.75
CA SER A 32 14.35 18.04 9.57
C SER A 32 15.89 18.11 9.50
N LYS A 33 16.54 17.01 9.08
CA LYS A 33 17.99 16.92 8.85
C LYS A 33 18.39 17.20 7.40
N GLY A 34 17.44 17.60 6.55
CA GLY A 34 17.69 17.97 5.16
C GLY A 34 17.62 16.84 4.15
N TYR A 35 17.24 15.62 4.56
CA TYR A 35 17.04 14.52 3.62
C TYR A 35 15.71 14.67 2.88
N LYS A 36 15.69 14.32 1.60
CA LYS A 36 14.45 14.13 0.84
C LYS A 36 13.96 12.71 1.07
N VAL A 37 12.76 12.57 1.67
CA VAL A 37 12.23 11.29 2.14
C VAL A 37 10.99 10.89 1.35
N ALA A 38 10.85 9.60 1.02
CA ALA A 38 9.62 9.02 0.49
C ALA A 38 9.14 7.88 1.40
N CYS A 39 7.83 7.79 1.59
CA CYS A 39 7.20 6.66 2.25
C CYS A 39 6.71 5.67 1.17
N LEU A 40 6.99 4.39 1.34
CA LEU A 40 6.53 3.33 0.44
C LEU A 40 5.55 2.43 1.19
N GLN A 41 4.48 1.96 0.57
CA GLN A 41 3.56 1.00 1.16
C GLN A 41 3.35 -0.22 0.27
N ALA A 42 3.45 -1.40 0.87
CA ALA A 42 2.96 -2.65 0.28
C ALA A 42 1.43 -2.57 0.12
N ASN A 43 0.97 -2.36 -1.11
CA ASN A 43 -0.42 -2.35 -1.62
C ASN A 43 -1.56 -2.00 -0.62
N LYS A 44 -1.38 -0.99 0.25
CA LYS A 44 -2.34 -0.58 1.28
C LYS A 44 -2.29 0.93 1.61
N GLY A 45 -2.29 1.76 0.56
CA GLY A 45 -2.43 3.23 0.66
C GLY A 45 -3.77 3.74 1.15
N GLN A 46 -4.85 2.97 0.94
CA GLN A 46 -6.22 3.49 1.03
C GLN A 46 -6.65 3.97 2.42
N ASN A 47 -6.34 3.20 3.45
CA ASN A 47 -6.81 3.49 4.82
C ASN A 47 -5.99 4.60 5.48
N ASP A 48 -4.71 4.69 5.15
CA ASP A 48 -3.76 5.63 5.75
C ASP A 48 -3.53 6.89 4.89
N PHE A 49 -4.08 6.92 3.67
CA PHE A 49 -3.98 8.03 2.71
C PHE A 49 -4.15 9.40 3.37
N LYS A 50 -5.20 9.56 4.20
CA LYS A 50 -5.51 10.83 4.87
C LYS A 50 -4.37 11.32 5.78
N SER A 51 -3.60 10.41 6.37
CA SER A 51 -2.49 10.75 7.28
C SER A 51 -1.30 11.30 6.52
N TYR A 52 -1.01 10.77 5.33
CA TYR A 52 0.10 11.19 4.49
C TYR A 52 -0.20 12.51 3.76
N ILE A 53 -1.31 12.56 3.03
CA ILE A 53 -1.63 13.72 2.17
C ILE A 53 -1.86 15.01 2.98
N LYS A 54 -2.44 14.91 4.19
CA LYS A 54 -2.64 16.09 5.06
C LYS A 54 -1.32 16.68 5.56
N LYS A 55 -0.27 15.86 5.62
CA LYS A 55 1.08 16.27 6.02
C LYS A 55 1.96 16.60 4.82
N ASN A 56 1.43 16.55 3.59
CA ASN A 56 2.18 16.77 2.35
C ASN A 56 3.43 15.86 2.26
N ILE A 57 3.22 14.58 2.56
CA ILE A 57 4.27 13.56 2.58
C ILE A 57 4.20 12.76 1.29
N TYR A 58 5.34 12.62 0.61
CA TYR A 58 5.47 11.75 -0.55
C TYR A 58 5.22 10.30 -0.15
N HIS A 59 4.15 9.70 -0.68
CA HIS A 59 3.74 8.37 -0.31
C HIS A 59 3.36 7.51 -1.53
N TYR A 60 4.10 6.44 -1.79
CA TYR A 60 3.95 5.63 -2.99
C TYR A 60 3.56 4.20 -2.67
N SER A 61 2.63 3.67 -3.46
CA SER A 61 2.24 2.28 -3.36
C SER A 61 3.13 1.43 -4.27
N ILE A 62 3.70 0.36 -3.72
CA ILE A 62 4.48 -0.62 -4.48
C ILE A 62 3.57 -1.82 -4.79
N PRO A 63 3.47 -2.24 -6.06
CA PRO A 63 2.63 -3.37 -6.44
C PRO A 63 3.31 -4.72 -6.19
N LEU A 64 2.51 -5.79 -6.11
CA LEU A 64 2.99 -7.11 -5.69
C LEU A 64 4.01 -7.71 -6.66
N GLU A 65 3.87 -7.51 -7.97
CA GLU A 65 4.86 -8.01 -8.94
C GLU A 65 6.24 -7.36 -8.79
N ALA A 66 6.33 -6.17 -8.17
CA ALA A 66 7.61 -5.55 -7.86
C ALA A 66 8.43 -6.42 -6.87
N ALA A 67 7.78 -7.32 -6.14
CA ALA A 67 8.43 -8.29 -5.27
C ALA A 67 9.16 -9.43 -6.00
N ALA A 68 9.17 -9.46 -7.33
CA ALA A 68 9.81 -10.53 -8.11
C ALA A 68 11.32 -10.60 -7.92
N SER A 69 11.95 -9.44 -7.74
CA SER A 69 13.37 -9.30 -7.44
C SER A 69 13.67 -7.86 -7.02
N LYS A 70 14.84 -7.63 -6.41
CA LYS A 70 15.31 -6.27 -6.10
C LYS A 70 15.34 -5.35 -7.34
N ALA A 71 15.75 -5.88 -8.48
CA ALA A 71 15.80 -5.10 -9.73
C ALA A 71 14.40 -4.70 -10.23
N GLU A 72 13.40 -5.59 -10.11
CA GLU A 72 12.01 -5.22 -10.44
C GLU A 72 11.45 -4.22 -9.42
N PHE A 73 11.75 -4.40 -8.13
CA PHE A 73 11.38 -3.43 -7.10
C PHE A 73 11.92 -2.02 -7.42
N GLU A 74 13.21 -1.91 -7.72
CA GLU A 74 13.87 -0.64 -8.05
C GLU A 74 13.29 0.03 -9.30
N ARG A 75 12.73 -0.73 -10.26
CA ARG A 75 12.01 -0.18 -11.42
C ARG A 75 10.69 0.47 -11.06
N TRP A 76 10.09 0.12 -9.93
CA TRP A 76 8.83 0.69 -9.44
C TRP A 76 9.03 1.83 -8.45
N VAL A 77 10.17 1.88 -7.76
CA VAL A 77 10.44 2.93 -6.77
C VAL A 77 10.78 4.26 -7.46
N PRO A 78 10.07 5.36 -7.14
CA PRO A 78 10.36 6.69 -7.66
C PRO A 78 11.75 7.17 -7.29
N ALA A 79 12.51 7.67 -8.26
CA ALA A 79 13.85 8.21 -8.07
C ALA A 79 13.86 9.61 -7.45
N GLY A 80 15.03 10.02 -6.96
CA GLY A 80 15.28 11.38 -6.49
C GLY A 80 14.97 11.62 -5.01
N PHE A 81 15.01 10.59 -4.17
CA PHE A 81 14.95 10.68 -2.71
C PHE A 81 16.22 10.07 -2.10
N ASP A 82 16.59 10.55 -0.91
CA ASP A 82 17.76 10.06 -0.16
C ASP A 82 17.39 8.87 0.74
N ILE A 83 16.16 8.87 1.25
CA ILE A 83 15.66 7.90 2.23
C ILE A 83 14.26 7.43 1.83
N TYR A 84 14.06 6.12 1.88
CA TYR A 84 12.79 5.45 1.69
C TYR A 84 12.37 4.77 2.98
N LEU A 85 11.14 5.00 3.42
CA LEU A 85 10.54 4.35 4.58
C LEU A 85 9.45 3.42 4.09
N MET A 86 9.73 2.11 4.03
CA MET A 86 8.80 1.13 3.47
C MET A 86 7.99 0.45 4.57
N GLU A 87 6.67 0.52 4.47
CA GLU A 87 5.75 -0.22 5.33
C GLU A 87 5.35 -1.55 4.69
N ILE A 88 5.53 -2.64 5.43
CA ILE A 88 5.01 -3.96 5.11
C ILE A 88 4.03 -4.34 6.23
N THR A 89 2.73 -4.35 5.91
CA THR A 89 1.70 -4.77 6.87
C THR A 89 1.31 -6.21 6.61
N LEU A 90 1.71 -7.10 7.52
CA LEU A 90 1.32 -8.51 7.53
C LEU A 90 -0.17 -8.62 7.93
N GLY A 91 -1.06 -8.30 6.98
CA GLY A 91 -2.50 -8.10 7.20
C GLY A 91 -3.29 -9.41 7.24
N LYS A 92 -4.53 -9.40 6.74
CA LYS A 92 -5.39 -10.61 6.70
C LYS A 92 -4.96 -11.66 5.67
N SER A 93 -4.18 -11.27 4.66
CA SER A 93 -3.53 -12.20 3.72
C SER A 93 -2.02 -12.16 3.97
N PRO A 94 -1.33 -13.31 3.89
CA PRO A 94 0.13 -13.35 3.98
C PRO A 94 0.86 -12.88 2.73
N ALA A 95 0.21 -12.45 1.64
CA ALA A 95 0.93 -12.11 0.40
C ALA A 95 2.00 -11.01 0.57
N ASP A 96 1.83 -10.11 1.54
CA ASP A 96 2.78 -9.03 1.82
C ASP A 96 4.16 -9.56 2.33
N ILE A 97 4.28 -10.85 2.69
CA ILE A 97 5.58 -11.46 2.98
C ILE A 97 6.50 -11.50 1.75
N ALA A 98 5.93 -11.43 0.55
CA ALA A 98 6.68 -11.34 -0.70
C ALA A 98 7.65 -10.15 -0.73
N TYR A 99 7.34 -9.06 -0.03
CA TYR A 99 8.25 -7.92 0.02
C TYR A 99 9.42 -8.15 0.97
N LEU A 100 9.26 -9.02 1.97
CA LEU A 100 10.32 -9.27 2.95
C LEU A 100 11.52 -9.97 2.31
N GLN A 101 11.33 -10.86 1.32
CA GLN A 101 12.45 -11.50 0.60
C GLN A 101 13.34 -10.54 -0.20
N LEU A 102 12.91 -9.29 -0.41
CA LEU A 102 13.74 -8.30 -1.10
C LEU A 102 14.84 -7.72 -0.21
N PHE A 103 14.72 -7.90 1.11
CA PHE A 103 15.48 -7.14 2.10
C PHE A 103 16.06 -8.05 3.18
N GLU A 104 17.32 -7.80 3.53
CA GLU A 104 18.03 -8.50 4.60
C GLU A 104 17.75 -7.83 5.96
N ASN A 105 17.47 -6.52 5.94
CA ASN A 105 17.33 -5.68 7.12
C ASN A 105 15.87 -5.26 7.33
N VAL A 106 15.27 -5.66 8.45
CA VAL A 106 13.87 -5.36 8.77
C VAL A 106 13.74 -4.78 10.18
N ASN A 107 12.99 -3.70 10.32
CA ASN A 107 12.63 -3.11 11.60
C ASN A 107 11.24 -3.61 12.02
N GLU A 108 11.18 -4.50 13.00
CA GLU A 108 9.91 -5.05 13.50
C GLU A 108 9.27 -4.08 14.50
N VAL A 109 8.10 -3.56 14.16
CA VAL A 109 7.40 -2.57 15.00
C VAL A 109 6.48 -3.27 15.99
N ILE A 110 6.65 -2.97 17.27
CA ILE A 110 5.95 -3.63 18.39
C ILE A 110 5.32 -2.56 19.29
N SER A 111 4.03 -2.69 19.58
CA SER A 111 3.40 -1.89 20.63
C SER A 111 3.98 -2.25 22.00
N SER A 112 4.27 -1.26 22.85
CA SER A 112 4.74 -1.49 24.21
C SER A 112 3.81 -2.39 25.04
N GLU A 113 2.52 -2.42 24.70
CA GLU A 113 1.51 -3.29 25.31
C GLU A 113 1.77 -4.79 25.09
N HIS A 114 2.50 -5.13 24.02
CA HIS A 114 2.81 -6.51 23.65
C HIS A 114 4.30 -6.85 23.77
N LEU A 115 5.13 -5.93 24.27
CA LEU A 115 6.59 -6.10 24.28
C LEU A 115 7.05 -7.39 24.99
N GLY A 116 6.40 -7.75 26.10
CA GLY A 116 6.72 -8.96 26.88
C GLY A 116 6.08 -10.26 26.37
N SER A 117 5.15 -10.19 25.43
CA SER A 117 4.37 -11.34 24.92
C SER A 117 4.29 -11.37 23.39
N TRP A 118 5.23 -10.68 22.72
CA TRP A 118 5.15 -10.40 21.29
C TRP A 118 5.10 -11.66 20.44
N ASP A 119 5.95 -12.64 20.74
CA ASP A 119 6.05 -13.86 19.96
C ASP A 119 4.74 -14.71 20.07
N ASP A 120 4.12 -14.78 21.24
CA ASP A 120 2.81 -15.43 21.39
C ASP A 120 1.70 -14.66 20.67
N TYR A 121 1.72 -13.33 20.77
CA TYR A 121 0.74 -12.45 20.14
C TYR A 121 0.76 -12.59 18.61
N ILE A 122 1.95 -12.61 18.01
CA ILE A 122 2.09 -12.66 16.55
C ILE A 122 1.70 -14.04 15.98
N LEU A 123 2.08 -15.12 16.67
CA LEU A 123 1.67 -16.48 16.27
C LEU A 123 0.15 -16.64 16.33
N LYS A 124 -0.47 -16.15 17.41
CA LYS A 124 -1.93 -16.14 17.52
C LYS A 124 -2.59 -15.26 16.47
N TYR A 125 -1.95 -14.16 16.06
CA TYR A 125 -2.46 -13.34 14.96
C TYR A 125 -2.49 -14.13 13.65
N TYR A 126 -1.39 -14.81 13.30
CA TYR A 126 -1.33 -15.63 12.08
C TYR A 126 -2.33 -16.78 12.12
N GLU A 127 -2.46 -17.46 13.25
CA GLU A 127 -3.46 -18.53 13.44
C GLU A 127 -4.88 -18.03 13.13
N ASN A 128 -5.30 -16.91 13.72
CA ASN A 128 -6.67 -16.42 13.56
C ASN A 128 -6.98 -15.85 12.17
N ASN A 129 -5.97 -15.33 11.47
CA ASN A 129 -6.16 -14.57 10.23
C ASN A 129 -5.74 -15.34 8.97
N TRP A 130 -4.70 -16.17 9.05
CA TRP A 130 -4.12 -16.85 7.89
C TRP A 130 -4.42 -18.33 7.84
N ILE A 131 -4.77 -18.96 8.96
CA ILE A 131 -5.00 -20.40 9.00
C ILE A 131 -6.51 -20.70 9.10
N PRO A 132 -7.06 -21.59 8.25
CA PRO A 132 -8.44 -22.08 8.36
C PRO A 132 -8.68 -22.87 9.65
N GLU A 133 -9.88 -22.76 10.21
CA GLU A 133 -10.27 -23.47 11.44
C GLU A 133 -10.26 -25.01 11.29
N ASP A 134 -10.47 -25.52 10.08
CA ASP A 134 -10.51 -26.96 9.79
C ASP A 134 -9.18 -27.53 9.28
N GLY A 135 -8.12 -26.70 9.23
CA GLY A 135 -6.71 -27.11 9.17
C GLY A 135 -6.33 -28.13 8.08
N LYS A 136 -7.08 -28.19 6.97
CA LYS A 136 -6.79 -29.15 5.89
C LYS A 136 -5.53 -28.79 5.09
N GLY A 137 -4.96 -27.60 5.31
CA GLY A 137 -3.68 -27.12 4.82
C GLY A 137 -2.64 -27.03 5.95
N GLU A 138 -1.42 -27.48 5.68
CA GLU A 138 -0.39 -27.79 6.67
C GLU A 138 0.40 -26.58 7.20
N CYS A 139 0.16 -25.36 6.68
CA CYS A 139 0.82 -24.14 7.15
C CYS A 139 0.65 -23.94 8.66
N ARG A 140 1.76 -23.72 9.37
CA ARG A 140 1.77 -23.36 10.79
C ARG A 140 2.10 -21.88 10.94
N PRO A 141 1.55 -21.21 11.98
CA PRO A 141 1.97 -19.85 12.34
C PRO A 141 3.50 -19.70 12.49
N SER A 142 4.18 -20.76 12.94
CA SER A 142 5.64 -20.80 13.06
C SER A 142 6.35 -20.66 11.71
N ASP A 143 5.82 -21.22 10.64
CA ASP A 143 6.50 -21.23 9.33
C ASP A 143 6.65 -19.79 8.80
N PHE A 144 5.61 -18.98 8.97
CA PHE A 144 5.65 -17.56 8.64
C PHE A 144 6.57 -16.76 9.58
N ARG A 145 6.60 -17.13 10.86
CA ARG A 145 7.45 -16.46 11.86
C ARG A 145 8.92 -16.75 11.60
N ASP A 146 9.28 -17.99 11.33
CA ASP A 146 10.63 -18.42 11.00
C ASP A 146 11.07 -17.77 9.68
N TYR A 147 10.20 -17.81 8.66
CA TYR A 147 10.45 -17.10 7.41
C TYR A 147 10.77 -15.62 7.65
N PHE A 148 10.06 -14.93 8.54
CA PHE A 148 10.34 -13.54 8.92
C PHE A 148 11.69 -13.37 9.64
N LEU A 149 11.97 -14.23 10.62
CA LEU A 149 13.11 -14.16 11.54
C LEU A 149 14.45 -14.61 10.92
N ASP A 150 14.44 -15.25 9.75
CA ASP A 150 15.66 -15.56 8.98
C ASP A 150 16.44 -14.32 8.49
N ARG A 151 15.95 -13.11 8.80
CA ARG A 151 16.53 -11.80 8.45
C ARG A 151 17.22 -11.13 9.63
N ASN A 152 17.98 -10.06 9.37
CA ASN A 152 18.44 -9.17 10.43
C ASN A 152 17.28 -8.28 10.93
N VAL A 153 16.63 -8.73 12.00
CA VAL A 153 15.46 -8.06 12.58
C VAL A 153 15.83 -7.16 13.76
N GLN A 154 15.60 -5.86 13.62
CA GLN A 154 15.69 -4.89 14.71
C GLN A 154 14.30 -4.60 15.29
N ARG A 155 14.07 -4.90 16.57
CA ARG A 155 12.82 -4.52 17.26
C ARG A 155 12.75 -3.01 17.48
N VAL A 156 11.61 -2.42 17.17
CA VAL A 156 11.29 -1.01 17.34
C VAL A 156 10.02 -0.88 18.16
N VAL A 157 10.09 -0.19 19.30
CA VAL A 157 8.98 -0.15 20.26
C VAL A 157 8.18 1.15 20.11
N ILE A 158 6.86 1.05 20.11
CA ILE A 158 5.94 2.20 20.05
C ILE A 158 5.22 2.36 21.38
N GLY A 159 5.16 3.61 21.88
CA GLY A 159 4.45 3.92 23.12
C GLY A 159 5.28 3.65 24.37
N ALA A 160 6.61 3.60 24.25
CA ALA A 160 7.47 3.38 25.39
C ALA A 160 7.34 4.52 26.42
N MET A 161 7.09 4.16 27.67
CA MET A 161 7.03 5.08 28.81
C MET A 161 8.41 5.39 29.40
N GLU A 162 9.37 4.51 29.15
CA GLU A 162 10.74 4.59 29.66
C GLU A 162 11.75 4.53 28.51
N LYS A 163 12.98 4.97 28.79
CA LYS A 163 14.06 4.91 27.82
C LYS A 163 14.46 3.45 27.57
N LEU A 164 14.49 3.06 26.29
CA LEU A 164 14.92 1.72 25.87
C LEU A 164 16.31 1.77 25.21
N GLY A 165 16.97 0.62 25.15
CA GLY A 165 18.24 0.45 24.42
C GLY A 165 18.06 0.30 22.90
N SER A 166 16.87 -0.13 22.45
CA SER A 166 16.49 -0.24 21.04
C SER A 166 15.92 1.08 20.49
N PRO A 167 15.69 1.21 19.18
CA PRO A 167 14.88 2.30 18.64
C PRO A 167 13.46 2.27 19.21
N PHE A 168 12.93 3.45 19.57
CA PHE A 168 11.56 3.56 20.09
C PHE A 168 10.93 4.91 19.81
N LEU A 169 9.60 4.93 19.76
CA LEU A 169 8.77 6.12 19.77
C LEU A 169 8.18 6.31 21.16
N ASP A 170 8.51 7.43 21.81
CA ASP A 170 7.97 7.74 23.13
C ASP A 170 6.51 8.24 23.09
N SER A 171 5.91 8.40 24.26
CA SER A 171 4.54 8.92 24.41
C SER A 171 4.38 10.38 23.94
N GLY A 172 5.47 11.14 23.89
CA GLY A 172 5.52 12.51 23.37
C GLY A 172 5.58 12.60 21.84
N GLY A 173 5.81 11.47 21.14
CA GLY A 173 5.93 11.41 19.70
C GLY A 173 7.35 11.63 19.18
N TYR A 174 8.37 11.50 20.02
CA TYR A 174 9.77 11.60 19.59
C TYR A 174 10.38 10.23 19.33
N VAL A 175 11.11 10.13 18.22
CA VAL A 175 11.86 8.92 17.87
C VAL A 175 13.26 8.99 18.47
N HIS A 176 13.62 7.98 19.24
CA HIS A 176 14.90 7.84 19.91
C HIS A 176 15.73 6.70 19.29
N ASN A 177 17.05 6.76 19.50
CA ASN A 177 18.01 5.74 19.06
C ASN A 177 17.93 5.39 17.56
N THR A 178 17.64 6.37 16.69
CA THR A 178 17.51 6.14 15.24
C THR A 178 18.76 5.59 14.57
N GLY A 179 19.94 5.78 15.17
CA GLY A 179 21.20 5.20 14.68
C GLY A 179 21.28 3.67 14.80
N ALA A 180 20.40 3.03 15.57
CA ALA A 180 20.31 1.57 15.67
C ALA A 180 19.28 0.96 14.70
N LEU A 181 18.57 1.78 13.91
CA LEU A 181 17.70 1.26 12.86
C LEU A 181 18.54 0.60 11.76
N VAL A 182 18.07 -0.56 11.29
CA VAL A 182 18.70 -1.29 10.19
C VAL A 182 18.10 -0.86 8.85
N TYR A 183 18.89 -0.92 7.78
CA TYR A 183 18.47 -0.50 6.44
C TYR A 183 19.23 -1.27 5.37
N ASP A 184 18.66 -1.29 4.16
CA ASP A 184 19.34 -1.71 2.93
C ASP A 184 19.61 -0.50 2.03
N GLU A 185 20.45 -0.68 1.02
CA GLU A 185 20.66 0.30 -0.06
C GLU A 185 19.90 -0.14 -1.31
N ILE A 186 19.30 0.82 -2.02
CA ILE A 186 18.56 0.58 -3.28
C ILE A 186 18.96 1.59 -4.34
N ASP A 187 18.70 1.28 -5.61
CA ASP A 187 18.94 2.16 -6.75
C ASP A 187 17.64 2.45 -7.55
N PRO A 188 16.75 3.32 -7.02
CA PRO A 188 15.44 3.63 -7.61
C PRO A 188 15.51 4.17 -9.04
N LYS A 189 14.63 3.67 -9.92
CA LYS A 189 14.66 4.00 -11.36
C LYS A 189 13.39 4.66 -11.88
N TYR A 190 12.29 4.63 -11.14
CA TYR A 190 11.02 5.08 -11.69
C TYR A 190 10.95 6.61 -11.77
N THR A 191 10.39 7.13 -12.87
CA THR A 191 10.06 8.54 -13.04
C THR A 191 8.63 8.64 -13.55
N PHE A 192 7.79 9.41 -12.87
CA PHE A 192 6.42 9.64 -13.29
C PHE A 192 6.39 10.49 -14.57
N PRO A 193 5.51 10.17 -15.55
CA PRO A 193 5.20 11.12 -16.61
C PRO A 193 4.54 12.35 -15.99
N VAL A 194 4.79 13.53 -16.54
CA VAL A 194 4.19 14.79 -16.08
C VAL A 194 3.21 15.29 -17.13
N SER A 195 2.01 15.65 -16.70
CA SER A 195 0.91 16.13 -17.54
C SER A 195 0.45 17.52 -17.13
N ASP A 196 0.21 18.38 -18.12
CA ASP A 196 -0.36 19.72 -17.92
C ASP A 196 -1.90 19.71 -17.80
N LYS A 197 -2.54 18.54 -17.93
CA LYS A 197 -3.99 18.38 -17.78
C LYS A 197 -4.45 18.80 -16.37
N ARG A 198 -5.57 19.52 -16.32
CA ARG A 198 -6.20 20.00 -15.08
C ARG A 198 -7.02 18.88 -14.48
N LEU A 199 -6.42 18.19 -13.51
CA LEU A 199 -7.10 17.13 -12.78
C LEU A 199 -7.86 17.68 -11.56
N ILE A 200 -9.10 17.23 -11.34
CA ILE A 200 -9.82 17.49 -10.08
C ILE A 200 -10.11 16.19 -9.33
N THR A 201 -9.94 16.18 -8.00
CA THR A 201 -10.18 14.98 -7.19
C THR A 201 -11.02 15.22 -5.94
N VAL A 202 -11.70 14.16 -5.50
CA VAL A 202 -12.34 14.10 -4.19
C VAL A 202 -12.16 12.71 -3.59
N GLY A 203 -12.21 12.58 -2.27
CA GLY A 203 -11.98 11.28 -1.60
C GLY A 203 -10.50 10.88 -1.55
N ALA A 204 -10.26 9.59 -1.32
CA ALA A 204 -8.94 8.96 -1.27
C ALA A 204 -8.55 8.31 -2.59
N PHE A 205 -7.34 8.60 -3.08
CA PHE A 205 -6.81 8.12 -4.36
C PHE A 205 -5.29 7.93 -4.23
N PRO A 206 -4.64 7.18 -5.14
CA PRO A 206 -3.17 7.02 -5.12
C PRO A 206 -2.43 8.38 -5.14
N ASP A 207 -1.41 8.57 -4.30
CA ASP A 207 -0.72 9.86 -4.19
C ASP A 207 0.10 10.20 -5.44
N GLU A 208 0.42 9.18 -6.23
CA GLU A 208 1.11 9.24 -7.52
C GLU A 208 0.47 10.25 -8.50
N TYR A 209 -0.84 10.52 -8.37
CA TYR A 209 -1.51 11.54 -9.15
C TYR A 209 -0.94 12.96 -8.93
N TRP A 210 -0.35 13.28 -7.77
CA TRP A 210 0.27 14.59 -7.53
C TRP A 210 1.53 14.81 -8.36
N ASP A 211 2.36 13.78 -8.50
CA ASP A 211 3.57 13.85 -9.30
C ASP A 211 3.26 13.80 -10.81
N ILE A 212 2.17 13.13 -11.20
CA ILE A 212 1.72 13.07 -12.60
C ILE A 212 1.01 14.36 -13.02
N PHE A 213 0.20 14.97 -12.15
CA PHE A 213 -0.60 16.15 -12.47
C PHE A 213 -0.30 17.30 -11.48
N PRO A 214 0.74 18.11 -11.71
CA PRO A 214 1.16 19.18 -10.79
C PRO A 214 0.11 20.26 -10.55
N HIS A 215 -0.84 20.43 -11.47
CA HIS A 215 -1.95 21.38 -11.38
C HIS A 215 -3.24 20.77 -10.81
N MET A 216 -3.15 19.56 -10.26
CA MET A 216 -4.28 18.86 -9.66
C MET A 216 -4.89 19.67 -8.51
N ARG A 217 -6.21 19.61 -8.39
CA ARG A 217 -6.95 20.17 -7.26
C ARG A 217 -7.70 19.09 -6.49
N TRP A 218 -7.23 18.83 -5.27
CA TRP A 218 -7.90 17.94 -4.32
C TRP A 218 -8.90 18.69 -3.44
N TYR A 219 -10.15 18.21 -3.41
CA TYR A 219 -11.23 18.76 -2.60
C TYR A 219 -11.39 18.05 -1.25
N SER A 220 -10.52 17.10 -0.90
CA SER A 220 -10.63 16.30 0.32
C SER A 220 -12.01 15.65 0.43
N SER A 221 -12.77 15.93 1.50
CA SER A 221 -14.15 15.50 1.70
C SER A 221 -15.20 16.55 1.33
N GLN A 222 -14.82 17.66 0.67
CA GLN A 222 -15.73 18.75 0.31
C GLN A 222 -16.52 18.45 -0.98
N TYR A 223 -17.34 17.39 -0.96
CA TYR A 223 -18.12 16.91 -2.12
C TYR A 223 -18.94 18.00 -2.79
N ALA A 224 -19.61 18.88 -2.02
CA ALA A 224 -20.41 19.95 -2.61
C ALA A 224 -19.58 20.89 -3.49
N LYS A 225 -18.37 21.28 -3.05
CA LYS A 225 -17.47 22.15 -3.83
C LYS A 225 -16.89 21.42 -5.04
N PHE A 226 -16.56 20.14 -4.89
CA PHE A 226 -16.15 19.29 -6.00
C PHE A 226 -17.26 19.25 -7.06
N MET A 227 -18.50 18.93 -6.67
CA MET A 227 -19.65 18.82 -7.58
C MET A 227 -19.95 20.14 -8.31
N MET A 228 -19.79 21.30 -7.66
CA MET A 228 -19.93 22.60 -8.33
C MET A 228 -18.95 22.79 -9.48
N ARG A 229 -17.70 22.31 -9.33
CA ARG A 229 -16.67 22.37 -10.38
C ARG A 229 -16.88 21.28 -11.42
N TYR A 230 -17.23 20.09 -10.96
CA TYR A 230 -17.51 18.91 -11.77
C TYR A 230 -18.63 19.16 -12.79
N ARG A 231 -19.73 19.81 -12.38
CA ARG A 231 -20.83 20.20 -13.28
C ARG A 231 -20.47 21.29 -14.30
N LYS A 232 -19.46 22.10 -14.00
CA LYS A 232 -19.00 23.17 -14.89
C LYS A 232 -18.02 22.67 -15.94
N GLU A 233 -17.61 21.40 -15.87
CA GLU A 233 -16.66 20.78 -16.82
C GLU A 233 -15.40 21.65 -17.05
N SER A 234 -14.90 22.25 -15.97
CA SER A 234 -13.71 23.13 -15.96
C SER A 234 -12.46 22.38 -15.48
N TYR A 235 -12.27 21.20 -16.04
CA TYR A 235 -11.22 20.23 -15.76
C TYR A 235 -11.04 19.36 -17.01
N ASP A 236 -9.90 18.68 -17.13
CA ASP A 236 -9.65 17.79 -18.26
C ASP A 236 -9.88 16.32 -17.84
N ILE A 237 -9.61 15.99 -16.57
CA ILE A 237 -9.87 14.67 -15.96
C ILE A 237 -10.44 14.85 -14.55
N ALA A 238 -11.38 14.00 -14.15
CA ALA A 238 -11.85 13.91 -12.76
C ALA A 238 -11.51 12.55 -12.13
N VAL A 239 -11.10 12.55 -10.86
CA VAL A 239 -10.93 11.33 -10.06
C VAL A 239 -11.86 11.38 -8.85
N ILE A 240 -12.73 10.39 -8.76
CA ILE A 240 -13.58 10.15 -7.61
C ILE A 240 -12.95 9.02 -6.82
N GLY A 241 -12.19 9.41 -5.82
CA GLY A 241 -11.56 8.54 -4.86
C GLY A 241 -12.54 7.89 -3.89
N ASP A 242 -12.05 6.98 -3.06
CA ASP A 242 -12.84 6.35 -2.01
C ASP A 242 -13.20 7.34 -0.88
N SER A 243 -14.49 7.45 -0.60
CA SER A 243 -15.03 8.28 0.47
C SER A 243 -15.21 7.53 1.80
N LEU A 244 -15.14 6.18 1.77
CA LEU A 244 -15.63 5.28 2.83
C LEU A 244 -17.11 5.51 3.18
N GLN A 245 -17.85 6.21 2.33
CA GLN A 245 -19.29 6.44 2.47
C GLN A 245 -20.01 5.80 1.29
N ASP A 246 -20.36 4.53 1.41
CA ASP A 246 -21.06 3.79 0.34
C ASP A 246 -22.47 4.32 0.06
N LYS A 247 -23.00 5.17 0.95
CA LYS A 247 -24.28 5.88 0.76
C LYS A 247 -24.16 7.16 -0.07
N LEU A 248 -22.95 7.64 -0.32
CA LEU A 248 -22.76 8.82 -1.16
C LEU A 248 -23.15 8.46 -2.59
N LYS A 249 -24.08 9.19 -3.20
CA LYS A 249 -24.54 8.95 -4.57
C LYS A 249 -24.32 10.17 -5.45
N PHE A 250 -23.60 10.00 -6.55
CA PHE A 250 -23.39 11.03 -7.55
C PHE A 250 -24.41 10.85 -8.68
N ARG A 251 -25.15 11.91 -8.97
CA ARG A 251 -26.21 11.88 -10.00
C ARG A 251 -25.72 12.40 -11.35
N ASP A 252 -24.73 13.27 -11.34
CA ASP A 252 -24.20 13.92 -12.54
C ASP A 252 -23.15 13.01 -13.19
N ARG A 253 -23.29 12.75 -14.49
CA ARG A 253 -22.33 12.04 -15.33
C ARG A 253 -21.89 12.96 -16.47
N PRO A 254 -20.59 13.22 -16.67
CA PRO A 254 -20.11 14.12 -17.72
C PRO A 254 -20.26 13.45 -19.10
N GLU A 255 -20.65 14.26 -20.08
CA GLU A 255 -20.94 13.77 -21.44
C GLU A 255 -19.67 13.50 -22.26
N SER A 256 -18.57 14.20 -21.96
CA SER A 256 -17.32 14.12 -22.73
C SER A 256 -16.05 14.00 -21.88
N HIS A 257 -16.08 14.42 -20.62
CA HIS A 257 -14.89 14.44 -19.78
C HIS A 257 -14.63 13.07 -19.10
N PRO A 258 -13.39 12.55 -19.15
CA PRO A 258 -13.04 11.28 -18.51
C PRO A 258 -13.09 11.36 -16.99
N VAL A 259 -13.58 10.29 -16.38
CA VAL A 259 -13.71 10.13 -14.93
C VAL A 259 -13.11 8.81 -14.50
N ILE A 260 -12.24 8.81 -13.49
CA ILE A 260 -11.77 7.59 -12.82
C ILE A 260 -12.47 7.47 -11.47
N CYS A 261 -13.15 6.36 -11.23
CA CYS A 261 -14.00 6.15 -10.07
C CYS A 261 -13.52 4.94 -9.26
N TYR A 262 -12.81 5.21 -8.16
CA TYR A 262 -12.31 4.21 -7.20
C TYR A 262 -13.40 3.73 -6.22
N GLN A 263 -14.57 4.38 -6.22
CA GLN A 263 -15.72 3.94 -5.44
C GLN A 263 -16.96 3.78 -6.33
N PRO A 264 -17.04 2.70 -7.14
CA PRO A 264 -18.12 2.50 -8.10
C PRO A 264 -19.52 2.57 -7.51
N GLY A 265 -19.66 2.21 -6.22
CA GLY A 265 -20.90 2.32 -5.44
C GLY A 265 -21.53 3.72 -5.40
N VAL A 266 -20.80 4.78 -5.76
CA VAL A 266 -21.38 6.14 -5.83
C VAL A 266 -22.22 6.38 -7.08
N TYR A 267 -22.03 5.58 -8.14
CA TYR A 267 -22.78 5.66 -9.39
C TYR A 267 -23.66 4.45 -9.62
N GLU A 268 -23.19 3.27 -9.21
CA GLU A 268 -23.86 1.99 -9.45
C GLU A 268 -24.28 1.37 -8.11
N ASP A 269 -25.38 0.62 -8.11
CA ASP A 269 -25.77 -0.19 -6.95
C ASP A 269 -25.08 -1.55 -7.04
N VAL A 270 -23.83 -1.60 -6.59
CA VAL A 270 -22.98 -2.81 -6.63
C VAL A 270 -22.76 -3.39 -5.24
N VAL A 271 -22.87 -4.72 -5.13
CA VAL A 271 -22.54 -5.47 -3.92
C VAL A 271 -21.08 -5.90 -3.98
N ARG A 272 -20.33 -5.67 -2.91
CA ARG A 272 -18.95 -6.13 -2.75
C ARG A 272 -18.93 -7.38 -1.88
N LYS A 273 -18.04 -8.32 -2.20
CA LYS A 273 -17.78 -9.50 -1.36
C LYS A 273 -16.37 -9.40 -0.80
N ASP A 274 -16.22 -9.54 0.50
CA ASP A 274 -14.91 -9.75 1.10
C ASP A 274 -14.51 -11.23 0.80
N PRO A 275 -13.34 -11.46 0.17
CA PRO A 275 -12.81 -12.80 -0.05
C PRO A 275 -12.34 -13.41 1.29
N ASP A 276 -12.38 -14.73 1.38
CA ASP A 276 -11.58 -15.45 2.38
C ASP A 276 -10.13 -15.46 1.90
N LEU A 277 -9.20 -15.08 2.78
CA LEU A 277 -7.79 -14.87 2.45
C LEU A 277 -6.88 -15.80 3.27
N ARG A 278 -7.47 -16.81 3.92
CA ARG A 278 -6.76 -17.83 4.69
C ARG A 278 -6.11 -18.87 3.77
N VAL A 279 -4.90 -19.27 4.11
CA VAL A 279 -4.06 -20.23 3.40
C VAL A 279 -4.51 -21.65 3.71
N ASP A 280 -4.91 -22.38 2.68
CA ASP A 280 -5.45 -23.75 2.77
C ASP A 280 -4.47 -24.83 2.25
N THR A 281 -3.19 -24.47 2.09
CA THR A 281 -2.11 -25.34 1.61
C THR A 281 -0.92 -25.37 2.59
N ASP A 282 0.11 -26.17 2.29
CA ASP A 282 1.38 -26.17 3.04
C ASP A 282 2.25 -24.94 2.71
N PHE A 283 3.26 -24.66 3.53
CA PHE A 283 4.05 -23.44 3.41
C PHE A 283 4.86 -23.35 2.11
N ASP A 284 5.45 -24.47 1.66
CA ASP A 284 6.25 -24.51 0.44
C ASP A 284 5.37 -24.29 -0.80
N SER A 285 4.21 -24.94 -0.83
CA SER A 285 3.19 -24.73 -1.86
C SER A 285 2.69 -23.29 -1.87
N PHE A 286 2.43 -22.70 -0.70
CA PHE A 286 2.03 -21.30 -0.58
C PHE A 286 3.10 -20.36 -1.16
N ILE A 287 4.37 -20.51 -0.77
CA ILE A 287 5.48 -19.71 -1.30
C ILE A 287 5.65 -19.94 -2.81
N GLY A 288 5.48 -21.18 -3.28
CA GLY A 288 5.49 -21.52 -4.70
C GLY A 288 4.40 -20.79 -5.48
N ASN A 289 3.17 -20.78 -4.97
CA ASN A 289 2.04 -20.07 -5.57
C ASN A 289 2.24 -18.55 -5.55
N LEU A 290 2.71 -18.00 -4.43
CA LEU A 290 3.04 -16.58 -4.31
C LEU A 290 4.08 -16.16 -5.35
N ASN A 291 5.13 -16.96 -5.54
CA ASN A 291 6.13 -16.73 -6.58
C ASN A 291 5.57 -16.81 -8.01
N ASN A 292 4.57 -17.66 -8.25
CA ASN A 292 3.90 -17.73 -9.55
C ASN A 292 3.06 -16.47 -9.82
N ILE A 293 2.32 -15.99 -8.82
CA ILE A 293 1.58 -14.72 -8.88
C ILE A 293 2.51 -13.56 -9.23
N ILE A 294 3.58 -13.39 -8.44
CA ILE A 294 4.53 -12.29 -8.59
C ILE A 294 5.17 -12.28 -9.99
N ARG A 295 5.31 -13.45 -10.63
CA ARG A 295 5.86 -13.61 -11.97
C ARG A 295 4.79 -13.58 -13.08
N ASN A 296 3.57 -13.16 -12.77
CA ASN A 296 2.41 -13.13 -13.69
C ASN A 296 2.11 -14.49 -14.36
N LYS A 297 2.39 -15.59 -13.67
CA LYS A 297 2.05 -16.95 -14.15
C LYS A 297 0.68 -17.43 -13.66
N GLY A 298 0.12 -16.73 -12.66
CA GLY A 298 -1.12 -17.07 -12.00
C GLY A 298 -1.04 -18.34 -11.13
N THR A 299 -2.07 -18.58 -10.34
CA THR A 299 -2.37 -19.85 -9.69
C THR A 299 -3.43 -20.60 -10.49
N LYS A 300 -3.39 -21.93 -10.48
CA LYS A 300 -4.39 -22.76 -11.17
C LYS A 300 -5.69 -22.89 -10.37
N ASP A 301 -5.64 -22.66 -9.07
CA ASP A 301 -6.75 -22.87 -8.14
C ASP A 301 -7.48 -21.56 -7.85
N ALA A 302 -8.75 -21.51 -8.26
CA ALA A 302 -9.61 -20.34 -8.08
C ALA A 302 -9.94 -20.06 -6.60
N ASP A 303 -9.85 -21.07 -5.75
CA ASP A 303 -10.14 -21.01 -4.31
C ASP A 303 -8.92 -20.75 -3.43
N ASP A 304 -7.71 -20.62 -4.02
CA ASP A 304 -6.50 -20.24 -3.27
C ASP A 304 -6.67 -18.82 -2.69
N SER A 305 -6.23 -18.64 -1.43
CA SER A 305 -6.03 -17.33 -0.77
C SER A 305 -5.34 -16.26 -1.64
N LEU A 306 -4.52 -16.70 -2.60
CA LEU A 306 -3.76 -15.87 -3.52
C LEU A 306 -4.46 -15.63 -4.86
N SER A 307 -5.59 -16.29 -5.15
CA SER A 307 -6.28 -16.20 -6.44
C SER A 307 -6.74 -14.77 -6.75
N GLY A 308 -7.04 -13.99 -5.71
CA GLY A 308 -7.35 -12.56 -5.79
C GLY A 308 -6.21 -11.70 -6.35
N TYR A 309 -4.99 -12.23 -6.47
CA TYR A 309 -3.83 -11.54 -7.02
C TYR A 309 -3.42 -12.01 -8.42
N ASN A 310 -4.18 -12.93 -9.03
CA ASN A 310 -3.90 -13.47 -10.37
C ASN A 310 -3.86 -12.42 -11.49
N ARG A 311 -4.46 -11.24 -11.25
CA ARG A 311 -4.48 -10.13 -12.18
C ARG A 311 -4.02 -8.89 -11.43
N LYS A 312 -3.10 -8.13 -12.04
CA LYS A 312 -2.56 -6.86 -11.51
C LYS A 312 -3.61 -5.81 -11.11
N PHE A 313 -4.82 -5.93 -11.63
CA PHE A 313 -5.95 -5.07 -11.30
C PHE A 313 -6.87 -5.63 -10.22
N THR A 314 -6.84 -6.93 -9.94
CA THR A 314 -7.71 -7.52 -8.91
C THR A 314 -7.16 -7.13 -7.55
N THR A 315 -8.04 -6.61 -6.70
CA THR A 315 -7.72 -6.29 -5.30
C THR A 315 -8.63 -7.09 -4.36
N PHE A 316 -8.37 -6.99 -3.06
CA PHE A 316 -9.06 -7.70 -1.98
C PHE A 316 -10.58 -7.51 -1.89
N ARG A 317 -11.23 -6.68 -2.71
CA ARG A 317 -12.68 -6.46 -2.64
C ARG A 317 -13.31 -6.45 -4.03
N PRO A 318 -13.22 -7.58 -4.76
CA PRO A 318 -13.76 -7.64 -6.11
C PRO A 318 -15.28 -7.47 -6.07
N ILE A 319 -15.80 -6.93 -7.17
CA ILE A 319 -17.22 -7.02 -7.49
C ILE A 319 -17.38 -8.32 -8.27
N PRO A 320 -18.13 -9.33 -7.76
CA PRO A 320 -18.12 -10.68 -8.34
C PRO A 320 -18.46 -10.74 -9.84
N ASP A 321 -19.40 -9.91 -10.29
CA ASP A 321 -19.91 -9.92 -11.66
C ASP A 321 -19.22 -8.90 -12.59
N ARG A 322 -18.15 -8.24 -12.13
CA ARG A 322 -17.47 -7.19 -12.90
C ARG A 322 -15.97 -7.39 -12.87
N GLU A 323 -15.32 -7.06 -13.97
CA GLU A 323 -13.86 -6.95 -14.00
C GLU A 323 -13.37 -5.90 -13.00
N PRO A 324 -12.11 -5.99 -12.52
CA PRO A 324 -11.62 -5.04 -11.54
C PRO A 324 -11.55 -3.59 -12.03
N VAL A 325 -11.33 -3.45 -13.34
CA VAL A 325 -11.41 -2.19 -14.05
C VAL A 325 -12.37 -2.36 -15.22
N TRP A 326 -13.38 -1.50 -15.31
CA TRP A 326 -14.34 -1.51 -16.43
C TRP A 326 -14.78 -0.10 -16.78
N ARG A 327 -15.33 0.07 -17.98
CA ARG A 327 -15.74 1.39 -18.50
C ARG A 327 -17.24 1.42 -18.79
N ASP A 328 -17.88 2.55 -18.48
CA ASP A 328 -19.25 2.91 -18.90
C ASP A 328 -19.23 4.37 -19.39
N GLY A 329 -19.35 4.55 -20.70
CA GLY A 329 -19.14 5.85 -21.34
C GLY A 329 -17.76 6.42 -21.03
N ASN A 330 -17.70 7.63 -20.46
CA ASN A 330 -16.45 8.29 -20.08
C ASN A 330 -15.98 7.95 -18.67
N ILE A 331 -16.69 7.07 -17.95
CA ILE A 331 -16.36 6.70 -16.57
C ILE A 331 -15.61 5.37 -16.58
N LEU A 332 -14.38 5.39 -16.09
CA LEU A 332 -13.59 4.22 -15.75
C LEU A 332 -13.82 3.90 -14.28
N PHE A 333 -14.40 2.75 -14.00
CA PHE A 333 -14.58 2.24 -12.65
C PHE A 333 -13.39 1.36 -12.26
N CYS A 334 -12.90 1.55 -11.04
CA CYS A 334 -11.83 0.77 -10.42
C CYS A 334 -12.36 0.23 -9.09
N ASN A 335 -12.50 -1.09 -8.95
CA ASN A 335 -12.93 -1.72 -7.69
C ASN A 335 -11.74 -2.08 -6.79
N GLY A 336 -10.91 -1.09 -6.49
CA GLY A 336 -9.70 -1.30 -5.69
C GLY A 336 -8.76 -0.12 -5.74
N TRP A 337 -7.63 -0.22 -5.02
CA TRP A 337 -6.56 0.77 -5.05
C TRP A 337 -5.64 0.57 -6.26
N ILE A 338 -6.13 0.87 -7.47
CA ILE A 338 -5.39 0.72 -8.72
C ILE A 338 -4.39 1.87 -8.93
N LEU A 339 -3.13 1.53 -9.13
CA LEU A 339 -2.07 2.52 -9.38
C LEU A 339 -2.27 3.22 -10.75
N PRO A 340 -2.09 4.55 -10.84
CA PRO A 340 -2.20 5.27 -12.11
C PRO A 340 -1.21 4.78 -13.15
N GLN A 341 -0.04 4.26 -12.74
CA GLN A 341 0.95 3.63 -13.64
C GLN A 341 0.33 2.52 -14.48
N TYR A 342 -0.54 1.68 -13.90
CA TYR A 342 -1.22 0.64 -14.68
C TYR A 342 -2.28 1.22 -15.61
N LEU A 343 -3.02 2.23 -15.16
CA LEU A 343 -4.02 2.87 -15.98
C LEU A 343 -3.37 3.54 -17.20
N ILE A 344 -2.20 4.14 -17.03
CA ILE A 344 -1.40 4.70 -18.12
C ILE A 344 -0.89 3.59 -19.04
N GLY A 345 -0.28 2.54 -18.48
CA GLY A 345 0.29 1.44 -19.27
C GLY A 345 -0.73 0.69 -20.14
N GLU A 346 -2.00 0.67 -19.75
CA GLU A 346 -3.10 0.09 -20.52
C GLU A 346 -3.86 1.10 -21.40
N GLY A 347 -3.42 2.36 -21.47
CA GLY A 347 -4.11 3.42 -22.24
C GLY A 347 -5.48 3.81 -21.67
N LEU A 348 -5.72 3.55 -20.38
CA LEU A 348 -6.96 3.90 -19.68
C LEU A 348 -6.91 5.28 -19.02
N LEU A 349 -5.70 5.82 -18.81
CA LEU A 349 -5.43 7.18 -18.34
C LEU A 349 -4.42 7.85 -19.28
N GLU A 350 -4.85 8.88 -20.00
CA GLU A 350 -4.00 9.65 -20.89
C GLU A 350 -3.28 10.78 -20.17
N VAL A 351 -1.94 10.77 -20.19
CA VAL A 351 -1.09 11.77 -19.54
C VAL A 351 -0.42 12.74 -20.52
N GLU A 352 -0.44 12.45 -21.83
CA GLU A 352 0.05 13.34 -22.89
C GLU A 352 -0.98 14.39 -23.31
#